data_AF-A0A0K8RBJ4-F1
#
_entry.id   AF-A0A0K8RBJ4-F1
#
_cell.length_a   1.000
_cell.length_b   1.000
_cell.length_c   1.000
_cell.angle_alpha   90.00
_cell.angle_beta   90.00
_cell.angle_gamma   90.00
#
_symmetry.space_group_name_H-M   'P 1'
#
loop_
_entity.id
_entity.type
_entity.pdbx_description
1 polymer ?
#
loop_
_entity_poly.entity_id
_entity_poly.type
_entity_poly.pdbx_seq_one_letter_code
_entity_poly.pdbx_strand_id
1 'polypeptide(L)'
;MVKRITVKSFEEFQSTVAPLKDEKHLLCLFTGSEDASGKSWCPDCVAAKPAIEEALKDGPDNTVLLTCNIDKDLWVKRDNPFRTDNTLKLTCVPTLIRWGWNRRLNDQECQDAGLVSMMLED
;
A
#
# COMPACT_ATOMS: atom_id res chain seq x y z
N MET A 1 0.15 -12.24 -13.98
CA MET A 1 0.07 -10.77 -14.22
C MET A 1 -0.52 -10.09 -12.99
N VAL A 2 0.21 -9.14 -12.39
CA VAL A 2 -0.27 -8.40 -11.22
C VAL A 2 -1.49 -7.54 -11.56
N LYS A 3 -2.60 -7.77 -10.85
CA LYS A 3 -3.81 -6.93 -10.92
C LYS A 3 -3.58 -5.67 -10.09
N ARG A 4 -3.69 -4.49 -10.71
CA ARG A 4 -3.46 -3.20 -10.05
C ARG A 4 -4.77 -2.45 -9.89
N ILE A 5 -5.04 -1.98 -8.68
CA ILE A 5 -6.22 -1.20 -8.35
C ILE A 5 -5.76 0.04 -7.60
N THR A 6 -6.30 1.20 -7.96
CA THR A 6 -5.95 2.47 -7.32
C THR A 6 -7.20 3.15 -6.80
N VAL A 7 -7.15 3.60 -5.55
CA VAL A 7 -8.21 4.32 -4.85
C VAL A 7 -7.65 5.59 -4.22
N LYS A 8 -8.51 6.57 -3.93
CA LYS A 8 -8.09 7.88 -3.42
C LYS A 8 -8.69 8.23 -2.06
N SER A 9 -9.61 7.41 -1.56
CA SER A 9 -10.27 7.64 -0.28
C SER A 9 -10.30 6.39 0.58
N PHE A 10 -10.53 6.59 1.88
CA PHE A 10 -10.69 5.49 2.83
C PHE A 10 -11.93 4.65 2.52
N GLU A 11 -13.03 5.29 2.14
CA GLU A 11 -14.30 4.62 1.80
C GLU A 11 -14.17 3.76 0.55
N GLU A 12 -13.49 4.27 -0.48
CA GLU A 12 -13.15 3.50 -1.68
C GLU A 12 -12.24 2.33 -1.34
N PHE A 13 -11.23 2.54 -0.49
CA PHE A 13 -10.36 1.48 -0.02
C PHE A 13 -11.16 0.36 0.67
N GLN A 14 -12.01 0.70 1.64
CA GLN A 14 -12.82 -0.27 2.36
C GLN A 14 -13.77 -1.06 1.44
N SER A 15 -14.43 -0.36 0.52
CA SER A 15 -15.35 -0.99 -0.43
C SER A 15 -14.63 -1.89 -1.44
N THR A 16 -13.37 -1.55 -1.77
CA THR A 16 -12.55 -2.32 -2.73
C THR A 16 -11.86 -3.51 -2.07
N VAL A 17 -11.38 -3.36 -0.84
CA VAL A 17 -10.67 -4.44 -0.13
C VAL A 17 -11.62 -5.55 0.34
N ALA A 18 -12.88 -5.21 0.66
CA ALA A 18 -13.88 -6.16 1.15
C ALA A 18 -14.10 -7.39 0.24
N PRO A 19 -14.34 -7.23 -1.09
CA PRO A 19 -14.48 -8.37 -2.01
C PRO A 19 -13.15 -9.07 -2.33
N LEU A 20 -12.00 -8.46 -2.04
CA LEU A 20 -10.68 -9.00 -2.35
C LEU A 20 -10.05 -9.74 -1.16
N LYS A 21 -10.69 -9.73 0.02
CA LYS A 21 -10.11 -10.25 1.27
C LYS A 21 -9.68 -11.72 1.21
N ASP A 22 -10.27 -12.50 0.31
CA ASP A 22 -10.02 -13.93 0.13
C ASP A 22 -8.92 -14.19 -0.92
N GLU A 23 -8.39 -13.14 -1.56
CA GLU A 23 -7.26 -13.23 -2.48
C GLU A 23 -5.97 -13.55 -1.72
N LYS A 24 -5.30 -14.63 -2.13
CA LYS A 24 -4.12 -15.19 -1.45
C LYS A 24 -2.93 -14.21 -1.40
N HIS A 25 -2.77 -13.40 -2.44
CA HIS A 25 -1.68 -12.44 -2.61
C HIS A 25 -2.23 -11.01 -2.76
N LEU A 26 -3.05 -10.57 -1.79
CA LEU A 26 -3.53 -9.19 -1.70
C LEU A 26 -2.56 -8.31 -0.92
N LEU A 27 -1.92 -7.38 -1.65
CA LEU A 27 -1.09 -6.33 -1.08
C LEU A 27 -1.84 -5.00 -1.10
N CYS A 28 -1.96 -4.36 0.06
CA CYS A 28 -2.53 -3.03 0.23
C CYS A 28 -1.40 -2.03 0.48
N LEU A 29 -1.11 -1.17 -0.50
CA LEU A 29 -0.12 -0.11 -0.40
C LEU A 29 -0.82 1.22 -0.09
N PHE A 30 -0.48 1.83 1.04
CA PHE A 30 -0.89 3.18 1.39
C PHE A 30 0.27 4.13 1.12
N THR A 31 0.05 5.10 0.24
CA THR A 31 1.10 5.99 -0.26
C THR A 31 0.60 7.42 -0.38
N GLY A 32 1.51 8.39 -0.38
CA GLY A 32 1.15 9.78 -0.64
C GLY A 32 0.69 9.97 -2.08
N SER A 33 -0.42 10.67 -2.27
CA SER A 33 -0.92 11.03 -3.60
C SER A 33 0.13 11.75 -4.45
N GLU A 34 0.07 11.50 -5.76
CA GLU A 34 0.92 12.15 -6.76
C GLU A 34 0.22 13.40 -7.29
N ASP A 35 1.00 14.44 -7.57
CA ASP A 35 0.51 15.63 -8.28
C ASP A 35 0.29 15.36 -9.78
N ALA A 36 -0.16 16.36 -10.53
CA ALA A 36 -0.38 16.24 -11.97
C ALA A 36 0.89 15.89 -12.78
N SER A 37 2.07 16.05 -12.19
CA SER A 37 3.36 15.68 -12.77
C SER A 37 3.81 14.27 -12.37
N GLY A 38 2.98 13.52 -11.63
CA GLY A 38 3.29 12.19 -11.12
C GLY A 38 4.23 12.20 -9.90
N LYS A 39 4.43 13.35 -9.26
CA LYS A 39 5.33 13.47 -8.12
C LYS A 39 4.55 13.35 -6.81
N SER A 40 4.89 12.33 -6.01
CA SER A 40 4.32 12.21 -4.66
C SER A 40 4.87 13.31 -3.74
N TRP A 41 4.01 13.81 -2.84
CA TRP A 41 4.43 14.73 -1.79
C TRP A 41 5.32 14.07 -0.73
N CYS A 42 5.39 12.74 -0.73
CA CYS A 42 6.09 11.88 0.21
C CYS A 42 7.39 11.35 -0.43
N PRO A 43 8.58 11.81 0.01
CA PRO A 43 9.85 11.33 -0.55
C PRO A 43 10.07 9.82 -0.37
N ASP A 44 9.72 9.28 0.80
CA ASP A 44 9.88 7.85 1.09
C ASP A 44 8.99 6.98 0.20
N CYS A 45 7.81 7.50 -0.17
CA CYS A 45 6.90 6.85 -1.10
C CYS A 45 7.49 6.76 -2.51
N VAL A 46 8.23 7.79 -2.95
CA VAL A 46 8.96 7.78 -4.22
C VAL A 46 10.12 6.78 -4.16
N ALA A 47 10.83 6.72 -3.04
CA ALA A 47 11.96 5.79 -2.83
C ALA A 47 11.52 4.32 -2.75
N ALA A 48 10.33 4.04 -2.22
CA ALA A 48 9.79 2.67 -2.10
C ALA A 48 9.25 2.11 -3.43
N LYS A 49 8.78 2.98 -4.34
CA LYS A 49 8.14 2.56 -5.59
C LYS A 49 9.01 1.59 -6.42
N PRO A 50 10.31 1.83 -6.66
CA PRO A 50 11.16 0.90 -7.40
C PRO A 50 11.26 -0.49 -6.76
N ALA A 51 11.43 -0.56 -5.43
CA ALA A 51 11.56 -1.82 -4.71
C ALA A 51 10.27 -2.65 -4.76
N ILE A 52 9.11 -2.00 -4.63
CA ILE A 52 7.81 -2.66 -4.75
C ILE A 52 7.60 -3.17 -6.19
N GLU A 53 7.91 -2.34 -7.19
CA GLU A 53 7.80 -2.73 -8.60
C GLU A 53 8.74 -3.87 -8.97
N GLU A 54 9.93 -3.91 -8.39
CA GLU A 54 10.90 -5.01 -8.57
C GLU A 54 10.37 -6.32 -7.99
N ALA A 55 9.94 -6.32 -6.72
CA ALA A 55 9.39 -7.50 -6.06
C ALA A 55 8.14 -8.05 -6.77
N LEU A 56 7.31 -7.17 -7.32
CA LEU A 56 6.11 -7.58 -8.07
C LEU A 56 6.40 -8.24 -9.43
N LYS A 57 7.60 -8.09 -10.00
CA LYS A 57 7.98 -8.78 -11.25
C LYS A 57 8.18 -10.27 -11.03
N ASP A 58 8.78 -10.62 -9.90
CA ASP A 58 9.09 -12.00 -9.52
C ASP A 58 7.98 -12.62 -8.65
N GLY A 59 6.96 -11.84 -8.32
CA GLY A 59 5.82 -12.25 -7.51
C GLY A 59 4.83 -13.19 -8.24
N PRO A 60 3.93 -13.84 -7.50
CA PRO A 60 2.91 -14.72 -8.06
C PRO A 60 2.00 -14.03 -9.07
N ASP A 61 1.61 -14.77 -10.11
CA ASP A 61 0.82 -14.25 -11.23
C ASP A 61 -0.58 -13.75 -10.85
N ASN A 62 -1.11 -14.16 -9.71
CA ASN A 62 -2.41 -13.76 -9.15
C ASN A 62 -2.29 -12.69 -8.05
N THR A 63 -1.15 -11.99 -7.96
CA THR A 63 -0.98 -10.89 -7.01
C THR A 63 -1.92 -9.73 -7.33
N VAL A 64 -2.60 -9.22 -6.31
CA VAL A 64 -3.42 -8.01 -6.37
C VAL A 64 -2.73 -6.91 -5.58
N LEU A 65 -2.35 -5.82 -6.25
CA LEU A 65 -1.86 -4.61 -5.61
C LEU A 65 -2.99 -3.57 -5.55
N LEU A 66 -3.52 -3.32 -4.35
CA LEU A 66 -4.44 -2.24 -4.06
C LEU A 66 -3.67 -1.04 -3.50
N THR A 67 -3.51 0.01 -4.31
CA THR A 67 -2.85 1.25 -3.92
C THR A 67 -3.86 2.30 -3.49
N CYS A 68 -3.73 2.80 -2.26
CA CYS A 68 -4.50 3.93 -1.75
C CYS A 68 -3.62 5.18 -1.73
N ASN A 69 -3.97 6.15 -2.57
CA ASN A 69 -3.33 7.46 -2.64
C ASN A 69 -3.95 8.39 -1.61
N ILE A 70 -3.17 8.77 -0.61
CA ILE A 70 -3.61 9.61 0.51
C ILE A 70 -3.11 11.04 0.28
N ASP A 71 -4.04 11.99 0.28
CA ASP A 71 -3.72 13.41 0.18
C ASP A 71 -2.99 13.91 1.43
N LYS A 72 -2.00 14.78 1.20
CA LYS A 72 -1.18 15.37 2.28
C LYS A 72 -2.04 16.03 3.35
N ASP A 73 -3.05 16.80 2.93
CA ASP A 73 -3.94 17.55 3.82
C ASP A 73 -4.82 16.64 4.69
N LEU A 74 -5.13 15.43 4.20
CA LEU A 74 -5.80 14.41 4.99
C LEU A 74 -4.81 13.72 5.95
N TRP A 75 -3.62 13.37 5.47
CA TRP A 75 -2.64 12.60 6.22
C TRP A 75 -2.11 13.31 7.48
N VAL A 76 -1.93 14.63 7.40
CA VAL A 76 -1.45 15.45 8.53
C VAL A 76 -2.44 15.53 9.68
N LYS A 77 -3.74 15.28 9.43
CA LYS A 77 -4.77 15.24 10.48
C LYS A 77 -4.60 13.98 11.31
N ARG A 78 -4.47 14.13 12.64
CA ARG A 78 -4.23 12.98 13.54
C ARG A 78 -5.43 12.05 13.66
N ASP A 79 -6.62 12.58 13.50
CA ASP A 79 -7.91 11.90 13.54
C ASP A 79 -8.36 11.37 12.16
N ASN A 80 -7.47 11.35 11.17
CA ASN A 80 -7.81 10.82 9.86
C ASN A 80 -8.15 9.32 9.95
N PRO A 81 -9.07 8.83 9.11
CA PRO A 81 -9.60 7.47 9.24
C PRO A 81 -8.53 6.39 9.06
N PHE A 82 -7.47 6.62 8.28
CA PHE A 82 -6.38 5.66 8.12
C PHE A 82 -5.58 5.45 9.41
N ARG A 83 -5.46 6.49 10.25
CA ARG A 83 -4.77 6.44 11.55
C ARG A 83 -5.64 5.87 12.66
N THR A 84 -6.94 6.16 12.63
CA THR A 84 -7.87 5.80 13.71
C THR A 84 -8.58 4.47 13.49
N ASP A 85 -8.64 3.98 12.25
CA ASP A 85 -9.26 2.69 11.93
C ASP A 85 -8.58 1.54 12.68
N ASN A 86 -9.38 0.64 13.26
CA ASN A 86 -8.87 -0.42 14.12
C ASN A 86 -8.09 -1.51 13.38
N THR A 87 -8.32 -1.67 12.07
CA THR A 87 -7.65 -2.65 11.23
C THR A 87 -6.36 -2.08 10.64
N LEU A 88 -6.37 -0.82 10.19
CA LEU A 88 -5.21 -0.18 9.57
C LEU A 88 -4.22 0.37 10.60
N LYS A 89 -4.68 1.26 11.49
CA LYS A 89 -3.86 2.04 12.44
C LYS A 89 -2.53 2.50 11.82
N LEU A 90 -2.60 3.16 10.67
CA LEU A 90 -1.38 3.58 9.96
C LEU A 90 -0.62 4.62 10.79
N THR A 91 0.69 4.43 10.95
CA THR A 91 1.56 5.35 11.68
C THR A 91 2.38 6.23 10.72
N CYS A 92 2.72 5.68 9.56
CA CYS A 92 3.55 6.29 8.52
C CYS A 92 2.95 6.02 7.12
N VAL A 93 3.52 6.69 6.11
CA VAL A 93 3.42 6.30 4.71
C VAL A 93 4.84 6.39 4.12
N PRO A 94 5.24 5.51 3.19
CA PRO A 94 4.46 4.39 2.66
C PRO A 94 4.28 3.27 3.70
N THR A 95 3.15 2.59 3.64
CA THR A 95 2.92 1.33 4.39
C THR A 95 2.36 0.29 3.43
N LEU A 96 2.99 -0.88 3.39
CA LEU A 96 2.55 -2.03 2.62
C LEU A 96 2.01 -3.10 3.58
N ILE A 97 0.78 -3.55 3.38
CA ILE A 97 0.14 -4.57 4.21
C ILE A 97 -0.20 -5.77 3.34
N ARG A 98 0.17 -6.99 3.77
CA ARG A 98 -0.41 -8.20 3.21
C ARG A 98 -1.73 -8.46 3.91
N TRP A 99 -2.83 -8.26 3.20
CA TRP A 99 -4.16 -8.32 3.79
C TRP A 99 -4.44 -9.73 4.32
N GLY A 100 -5.01 -9.80 5.53
CA GLY A 100 -5.29 -11.07 6.22
C GLY A 100 -4.11 -11.75 6.92
N TRP A 101 -2.86 -11.29 6.74
CA TRP A 101 -1.66 -12.02 7.19
C TRP A 101 -0.87 -11.38 8.35
N ASN A 102 -1.38 -10.35 9.02
CA ASN A 102 -0.72 -9.60 10.12
C ASN A 102 0.73 -9.15 9.83
N ARG A 103 1.17 -9.15 8.56
CA ARG A 103 2.46 -8.65 8.12
C ARG A 103 2.27 -7.28 7.47
N ARG A 104 3.15 -6.35 7.84
CA ARG A 104 3.22 -5.02 7.25
C ARG A 104 4.67 -4.57 7.18
N LEU A 105 4.97 -3.77 6.17
CA LEU A 105 6.23 -3.05 6.00
C LEU A 105 5.92 -1.56 6.07
N ASN A 106 6.76 -0.81 6.76
CA ASN A 106 6.62 0.61 6.99
C ASN A 106 7.85 1.36 6.46
N ASP A 107 7.61 2.51 5.83
CA ASP A 107 8.64 3.48 5.50
C ASP A 107 9.85 2.85 4.77
N GLN A 108 11.01 2.76 5.42
CA GLN A 108 12.23 2.17 4.88
C GLN A 108 12.08 0.68 4.53
N GLU A 109 11.25 -0.07 5.24
CA GLU A 109 11.01 -1.48 4.92
C GLU A 109 10.34 -1.65 3.55
N CYS A 110 9.56 -0.64 3.11
CA CYS A 110 8.98 -0.65 1.76
C CYS A 110 10.02 -0.37 0.66
N GLN A 111 11.22 0.09 1.03
CA GLN A 111 12.32 0.38 0.10
C GLN A 111 13.25 -0.84 -0.10
N ASP A 112 13.02 -1.92 0.64
CA ASP A 112 13.79 -3.17 0.52
C ASP A 112 13.01 -4.18 -0.33
N ALA A 113 13.48 -4.42 -1.56
CA ALA A 113 12.83 -5.35 -2.48
C ALA A 113 12.78 -6.78 -1.92
N GLY A 114 13.78 -7.19 -1.11
CA GLY A 114 13.79 -8.50 -0.47
C GLY A 114 12.67 -8.65 0.57
N LEU A 115 12.49 -7.63 1.42
CA LEU A 115 11.37 -7.62 2.37
C LEU A 115 10.02 -7.61 1.66
N VAL A 116 9.88 -6.85 0.57
CA VAL A 116 8.64 -6.83 -0.22
C VAL A 116 8.39 -8.19 -0.88
N SER A 117 9.42 -8.85 -1.44
CA SER A 117 9.30 -10.19 -2.00
C SER A 117 8.86 -11.22 -0.95
N MET A 118 9.38 -11.14 0.28
CA MET A 118 8.94 -11.99 1.38
C MET A 118 7.46 -11.81 1.75
N MET A 119 6.83 -10.68 1.38
CA MET A 119 5.38 -10.48 1.55
C MET A 119 4.57 -11.27 0.53
N LEU A 120 5.16 -11.65 -0.59
CA LEU A 120 4.51 -12.35 -1.70
C LEU A 120 4.67 -13.88 -1.63
N GLU A 121 5.66 -14.37 -0.89
CA GLU A 121 5.92 -15.79 -0.62
C GLU A 121 4.81 -16.44 0.21
N ASP A 122 4.60 -17.75 0.08
CA ASP A 122 3.57 -18.50 0.83
C ASP A 122 3.97 -18.87 2.26
#